data_AF-A0A3C0PDE7-F1
#
_entry.id   AF-A0A3C0PDE7-F1
#
_cell.length_a   1.000
_cell.length_b   1.000
_cell.length_c   1.000
_cell.angle_alpha   90.00
_cell.angle_beta   90.00
_cell.angle_gamma   90.00
#
_symmetry.space_group_name_H-M   'P 1'
#
loop_
_entity.id
_entity.type
_entity.pdbx_description
1 polymer ?
#
loop_
_entity_poly.entity_id
_entity_poly.type
_entity_poly.pdbx_seq_one_letter_code
_entity_poly.pdbx_strand_id
1 'polypeptide(L)'
;MKYFKFLILLIAVKAIVLADVDTLTCVDTTKSAYYMYVYFLNSEEKAGARLAFSTDGINWLKYNDGNAVITPLIGDEGLARDPNIYYDSVNSIFRMVWTCDWLGNEIGYATTKDLVHWSTPQAIHIGSSIPDIEDCWAPEIFYDDIQNKYMIYWSVFVSGVGQRTYYTLTSDFSTFTDPVKFFDPGYTVIDATLFKVADGKYYMFFKDERETSANLKAKNIHYVVGKTPQGGVPDGYTADSVATNWSAVSSAITKIGMEGPTAIKIGDEYRVYFDPFNEYTSTYRMVKSTDLKTWSQGEVLNTIGGNFLYNHGSISMIPRKYVMHLLYNQALDTGMTTDTTVTYPLGKRNVGCGTGVGLAFIPPIGYKIAASRRRRKKILSVKK
;
A
#
# COMPACT_ATOMS: atom_id res chain seq x y z
N MET A 1 37.72 -13.12 64.35
CA MET A 1 38.68 -13.13 63.22
C MET A 1 38.02 -12.40 62.05
N LYS A 2 38.38 -11.12 61.81
CA LYS A 2 39.20 -10.67 60.67
C LYS A 2 38.69 -11.30 59.35
N TYR A 3 38.11 -10.59 58.38
CA TYR A 3 38.68 -9.40 57.72
C TYR A 3 37.60 -8.48 57.12
N PHE A 4 37.76 -7.19 57.44
CA PHE A 4 37.39 -6.05 56.59
C PHE A 4 38.18 -6.13 55.27
N LYS A 5 37.54 -5.91 54.12
CA LYS A 5 38.15 -5.21 52.98
C LYS A 5 37.07 -4.63 52.05
N PHE A 6 37.16 -3.31 51.96
CA PHE A 6 36.46 -2.38 51.08
C PHE A 6 36.19 -2.92 49.66
N LEU A 7 34.95 -2.78 49.21
CA LEU A 7 34.69 -2.37 47.83
C LEU A 7 33.55 -1.34 47.85
N ILE A 8 33.94 -0.06 47.87
CA ILE A 8 33.09 1.04 47.43
C ILE A 8 32.90 0.81 45.93
N LEU A 9 31.79 0.19 45.55
CA LEU A 9 31.33 0.23 44.17
C LEU A 9 30.13 1.18 44.14
N LEU A 10 30.36 2.32 43.49
CA LEU A 10 29.35 3.33 43.23
C LEU A 10 28.06 2.65 42.75
N ILE A 11 27.01 2.73 43.57
CA ILE A 11 25.64 2.71 43.06
C ILE A 11 25.43 4.07 42.39
N ALA A 12 26.14 4.29 41.28
CA ALA A 12 25.66 5.18 40.26
C ALA A 12 24.48 4.42 39.66
N VAL A 13 23.29 4.74 40.16
CA VAL A 13 22.04 4.47 39.45
C VAL A 13 22.23 5.10 38.07
N LYS A 14 22.74 4.31 37.12
CA LYS A 14 22.47 4.51 35.71
C LYS A 14 20.96 4.32 35.61
N ALA A 15 20.23 5.39 35.88
CA ALA A 15 19.01 5.65 35.17
C ALA A 15 19.45 5.73 33.70
N ILE A 16 19.56 4.56 33.07
CA ILE A 16 19.30 4.44 31.66
C ILE A 16 17.84 4.87 31.60
N VAL A 17 17.64 6.15 31.33
CA VAL A 17 16.44 6.58 30.64
C VAL A 17 16.51 5.75 29.36
N LEU A 18 15.81 4.61 29.38
CA LEU A 18 15.29 4.03 28.17
C LEU A 18 14.48 5.18 27.61
N ALA A 19 15.06 5.92 26.68
CA ALA A 19 14.27 6.81 25.86
C ALA A 19 13.18 5.90 25.30
N ASP A 20 11.94 6.15 25.72
CA ASP A 20 10.78 5.54 25.09
C ASP A 20 11.04 5.66 23.60
N VAL A 21 11.12 4.52 22.95
CA VAL A 21 11.23 4.45 21.51
C VAL A 21 9.93 5.07 21.02
N ASP A 22 9.98 6.35 20.68
CA ASP A 22 8.81 7.15 20.28
C ASP A 22 8.13 6.43 19.11
N THR A 23 7.11 5.64 19.44
CA THR A 23 6.20 5.12 18.43
C THR A 23 5.48 6.35 17.90
N LEU A 24 5.57 6.57 16.58
CA LEU A 24 4.83 7.65 15.96
C LEU A 24 3.36 7.46 16.34
N THR A 25 2.80 8.39 17.12
CA THR A 25 1.39 8.39 17.53
C THR A 25 0.54 9.24 16.60
N CYS A 26 1.21 10.22 15.96
CA CYS A 26 0.79 11.31 15.07
C CYS A 26 0.90 11.12 13.55
N VAL A 27 0.03 11.70 12.71
CA VAL A 27 0.45 12.16 11.37
C VAL A 27 0.24 13.67 11.27
N ASP A 28 1.22 14.42 10.76
CA ASP A 28 1.10 15.88 10.63
C ASP A 28 -0.04 16.27 9.66
N THR A 29 -1.10 16.86 10.20
CA THR A 29 -2.31 17.24 9.46
C THR A 29 -2.18 18.53 8.65
N THR A 30 -1.02 19.19 8.72
CA THR A 30 -0.72 20.46 8.00
C THR A 30 0.06 20.25 6.71
N LYS A 31 0.49 19.01 6.43
CA LYS A 31 1.26 18.67 5.23
C LYS A 31 0.41 18.75 3.96
N SER A 32 1.09 19.03 2.84
CA SER A 32 0.48 19.12 1.51
C SER A 32 0.32 17.77 0.81
N ALA A 33 1.03 16.74 1.29
CA ALA A 33 1.02 15.40 0.71
C ALA A 33 0.90 14.35 1.81
N TYR A 34 0.16 13.28 1.50
CA TYR A 34 -0.07 12.14 2.36
C TYR A 34 0.11 10.87 1.56
N TYR A 35 0.74 9.89 2.19
CA TYR A 35 1.08 8.61 1.58
C TYR A 35 0.43 7.49 2.36
N MET A 36 -0.07 6.51 1.63
CA MET A 36 -0.63 5.27 2.15
C MET A 36 0.26 4.12 1.72
N TYR A 37 0.52 3.19 2.62
CA TYR A 37 1.10 1.90 2.33
C TYR A 37 0.04 0.84 2.65
N VAL A 38 -0.32 0.03 1.67
CA VAL A 38 -1.05 -1.23 1.88
C VAL A 38 -0.06 -2.40 1.86
N TYR A 39 -0.13 -3.29 2.85
CA TYR A 39 0.85 -4.35 3.04
C TYR A 39 0.21 -5.59 3.69
N PHE A 40 0.94 -6.70 3.70
CA PHE A 40 0.60 -7.89 4.49
C PHE A 40 1.80 -8.29 5.38
N LEU A 41 1.62 -9.34 6.18
CA LEU A 41 2.70 -9.93 6.99
C LEU A 41 2.85 -11.41 6.61
N ASN A 42 4.07 -11.85 6.30
CA ASN A 42 4.38 -13.26 6.02
C ASN A 42 4.00 -14.19 7.19
N SER A 43 4.03 -13.70 8.44
CA SER A 43 3.61 -14.48 9.61
C SER A 43 2.08 -14.59 9.75
N GLU A 44 1.32 -13.80 9.00
CA GLU A 44 -0.14 -13.64 9.14
C GLU A 44 -0.81 -13.44 7.76
N GLU A 45 -0.41 -14.24 6.77
CA GLU A 45 -0.84 -14.11 5.36
C GLU A 45 -2.36 -14.24 5.16
N LYS A 46 -3.03 -14.97 6.06
CA LYS A 46 -4.48 -15.17 6.07
C LYS A 46 -5.25 -14.10 6.85
N ALA A 47 -4.55 -13.22 7.57
CA ALA A 47 -5.20 -12.19 8.36
C ALA A 47 -5.76 -11.06 7.49
N GLY A 48 -5.12 -10.79 6.34
CA GLY A 48 -5.56 -9.73 5.41
C GLY A 48 -4.57 -8.62 5.12
N ALA A 49 -4.97 -7.70 4.25
CA ALA A 49 -4.23 -6.48 3.98
C ALA A 49 -4.35 -5.48 5.13
N ARG A 50 -3.30 -4.71 5.37
CA ARG A 50 -3.14 -3.71 6.43
C ARG A 50 -2.80 -2.37 5.82
N LEU A 51 -3.00 -1.28 6.58
CA LEU A 51 -2.70 0.08 6.11
C LEU A 51 -1.72 0.79 7.04
N ALA A 52 -0.89 1.66 6.47
CA ALA A 52 -0.09 2.62 7.20
C ALA A 52 -0.04 3.96 6.47
N PHE A 53 0.18 5.03 7.21
CA PHE A 53 0.15 6.41 6.67
C PHE A 53 1.42 7.18 6.98
N SER A 54 1.88 7.98 6.04
CA SER A 54 3.06 8.83 6.20
C SER A 54 2.86 10.19 5.53
N THR A 55 3.69 11.16 5.92
CA THR A 55 3.81 12.45 5.24
C THR A 55 5.19 12.70 4.65
N ASP A 56 6.17 11.89 5.01
CA ASP A 56 7.55 12.02 4.56
C ASP A 56 8.07 10.74 3.89
N GLY A 57 7.27 9.67 3.83
CA GLY A 57 7.63 8.36 3.29
C GLY A 57 8.69 7.60 4.10
N ILE A 58 9.05 8.11 5.29
CA ILE A 58 10.07 7.55 6.18
C ILE A 58 9.41 7.10 7.48
N ASN A 59 8.67 8.00 8.10
CA ASN A 59 7.93 7.76 9.32
C ASN A 59 6.50 7.41 8.96
N TRP A 60 6.12 6.19 9.30
CA TRP A 60 4.82 5.63 8.96
C TRP A 60 4.07 5.31 10.25
N LEU A 61 2.78 5.61 10.27
CA LEU A 61 1.85 5.29 11.35
C LEU A 61 1.01 4.09 10.91
N LYS A 62 1.12 2.96 11.61
CA LYS A 62 0.22 1.81 11.41
C LYS A 62 -1.21 2.24 11.67
N TYR A 63 -2.12 1.96 10.76
CA TYR A 63 -3.55 2.10 11.00
C TYR A 63 -4.09 0.89 11.76
N ASN A 64 -5.18 1.06 12.50
CA ASN A 64 -5.88 -0.05 13.16
C ASN A 64 -4.98 -0.86 14.10
N ASP A 65 -4.06 -0.21 14.82
CA ASP A 65 -3.04 -0.88 15.64
C ASP A 65 -2.22 -1.95 14.86
N GLY A 66 -2.16 -1.86 13.53
CA GLY A 66 -1.54 -2.84 12.64
C GLY A 66 -2.40 -4.05 12.28
N ASN A 67 -3.66 -4.10 12.69
CA ASN A 67 -4.60 -5.16 12.30
C ASN A 67 -5.10 -4.97 10.86
N ALA A 68 -5.46 -6.09 10.22
CA ALA A 68 -5.95 -6.08 8.85
C ALA A 68 -7.27 -5.31 8.70
N VAL A 69 -7.48 -4.72 7.52
CA VAL A 69 -8.67 -3.94 7.13
C VAL A 69 -9.57 -4.66 6.13
N ILE A 70 -9.07 -5.70 5.49
CA ILE A 70 -9.83 -6.66 4.70
C ILE A 70 -9.49 -8.04 5.21
N THR A 71 -10.43 -8.98 5.20
CA THR A 71 -10.13 -10.39 5.43
C THR A 71 -10.27 -11.13 4.10
N PRO A 72 -9.29 -11.95 3.70
CA PRO A 72 -9.38 -12.69 2.43
C PRO A 72 -10.50 -13.72 2.53
N LEU A 73 -11.43 -13.65 1.58
CA LEU A 73 -12.53 -14.61 1.41
C LEU A 73 -12.49 -15.29 0.03
N ILE A 74 -11.40 -15.06 -0.72
CA ILE A 74 -11.18 -15.51 -2.10
C ILE A 74 -9.98 -16.44 -2.10
N GLY A 75 -9.99 -17.42 -2.99
CA GLY A 75 -9.02 -18.50 -3.05
C GLY A 75 -9.33 -19.68 -2.12
N ASP A 76 -8.84 -20.85 -2.49
CA ASP A 76 -8.92 -22.08 -1.69
C ASP A 76 -8.08 -21.96 -0.42
N GLU A 77 -6.96 -21.23 -0.50
CA GLU A 77 -6.04 -21.03 0.62
C GLU A 77 -6.40 -19.82 1.49
N GLY A 78 -7.17 -18.88 0.92
CA GLY A 78 -7.65 -17.68 1.60
C GLY A 78 -6.51 -16.72 1.94
N LEU A 79 -5.63 -16.40 0.98
CA LEU A 79 -4.51 -15.48 1.19
C LEU A 79 -4.89 -14.03 0.88
N ALA A 80 -4.19 -13.09 1.51
CA ALA A 80 -4.19 -11.66 1.17
C ALA A 80 -2.75 -11.15 1.05
N ARG A 81 -2.01 -11.67 0.08
CA ARG A 81 -0.61 -11.32 -0.15
C ARG A 81 -0.46 -10.25 -1.23
N ASP A 82 0.65 -9.52 -1.13
CA ASP A 82 1.10 -8.55 -2.14
C ASP A 82 0.00 -7.53 -2.57
N PRO A 83 -0.72 -6.90 -1.62
CA PRO A 83 -1.87 -6.08 -1.97
C PRO A 83 -1.48 -4.80 -2.70
N ASN A 84 -2.23 -4.46 -3.75
CA ASN A 84 -2.15 -3.18 -4.45
C ASN A 84 -3.45 -2.39 -4.30
N ILE A 85 -3.39 -1.11 -3.92
CA ILE A 85 -4.56 -0.20 -3.92
C ILE A 85 -4.32 0.95 -4.90
N TYR A 86 -5.19 1.03 -5.90
CA TYR A 86 -5.31 2.17 -6.81
C TYR A 86 -6.44 3.10 -6.41
N TYR A 87 -6.18 4.41 -6.36
CA TYR A 87 -7.19 5.43 -6.14
C TYR A 87 -7.66 6.06 -7.45
N ASP A 88 -8.88 5.73 -7.85
CA ASP A 88 -9.58 6.39 -8.95
C ASP A 88 -10.12 7.73 -8.45
N SER A 89 -9.37 8.79 -8.76
CA SER A 89 -9.70 10.16 -8.38
C SER A 89 -10.94 10.73 -9.07
N VAL A 90 -11.29 10.22 -10.26
CA VAL A 90 -12.45 10.68 -11.04
C VAL A 90 -13.73 10.23 -10.34
N ASN A 91 -13.80 8.96 -9.94
CA ASN A 91 -14.98 8.40 -9.27
C ASN A 91 -14.87 8.39 -7.74
N SER A 92 -13.75 8.86 -7.19
CA SER A 92 -13.44 8.82 -5.75
C SER A 92 -13.59 7.42 -5.13
N ILE A 93 -13.08 6.40 -5.82
CA ILE A 93 -13.13 5.00 -5.40
C ILE A 93 -11.73 4.41 -5.32
N PHE A 94 -11.46 3.65 -4.28
CA PHE A 94 -10.28 2.82 -4.14
C PHE A 94 -10.59 1.42 -4.63
N ARG A 95 -9.64 0.84 -5.36
CA ARG A 95 -9.72 -0.50 -5.93
C ARG A 95 -8.52 -1.27 -5.47
N MET A 96 -8.75 -2.45 -4.89
CA MET A 96 -7.69 -3.30 -4.37
C MET A 96 -7.66 -4.61 -5.11
N VAL A 97 -6.45 -5.08 -5.43
CA VAL A 97 -6.16 -6.43 -5.89
C VAL A 97 -5.10 -7.07 -5.00
N TRP A 98 -5.09 -8.41 -4.92
CA TRP A 98 -4.12 -9.16 -4.13
C TRP A 98 -3.97 -10.61 -4.61
N THR A 99 -2.87 -11.25 -4.24
CA THR A 99 -2.64 -12.69 -4.41
C THR A 99 -3.49 -13.48 -3.42
N CYS A 100 -4.39 -14.34 -3.90
CA CYS A 100 -5.32 -15.12 -3.06
C CYS A 100 -4.92 -16.59 -2.85
N ASP A 101 -4.07 -17.15 -3.71
CA ASP A 101 -3.56 -18.53 -3.62
C ASP A 101 -2.11 -18.63 -4.09
N TRP A 102 -1.39 -19.65 -3.62
CA TRP A 102 -0.09 -20.04 -4.15
C TRP A 102 -0.20 -20.68 -5.54
N LEU A 103 -1.27 -21.43 -5.80
CA LEU A 103 -1.56 -22.05 -7.08
C LEU A 103 -2.96 -21.69 -7.52
N GLY A 104 -3.13 -21.31 -8.77
CA GLY A 104 -4.43 -20.90 -9.30
C GLY A 104 -4.32 -19.81 -10.36
N ASN A 105 -5.45 -19.50 -10.97
CA ASN A 105 -5.53 -18.54 -12.06
C ASN A 105 -6.34 -17.28 -11.68
N GLU A 106 -6.62 -17.10 -10.39
CA GLU A 106 -7.43 -16.01 -9.87
C GLU A 106 -6.63 -15.05 -8.97
N ILE A 107 -7.16 -13.84 -8.86
CA ILE A 107 -6.72 -12.83 -7.90
C ILE A 107 -7.95 -12.32 -7.16
N GLY A 108 -7.74 -11.80 -5.95
CA GLY A 108 -8.81 -11.12 -5.22
C GLY A 108 -9.02 -9.69 -5.70
N TYR A 109 -10.26 -9.22 -5.61
CA TYR A 109 -10.64 -7.84 -5.93
C TYR A 109 -11.69 -7.30 -4.94
N ALA A 110 -11.52 -6.06 -4.52
CA ALA A 110 -12.51 -5.34 -3.71
C ALA A 110 -12.42 -3.83 -3.93
N THR A 111 -13.49 -3.12 -3.61
CA THR A 111 -13.54 -1.66 -3.71
C THR A 111 -14.00 -1.00 -2.42
N THR A 112 -13.65 0.26 -2.23
CA THR A 112 -14.10 1.07 -1.11
C THR A 112 -14.10 2.55 -1.49
N LYS A 113 -14.95 3.36 -0.84
CA LYS A 113 -14.92 4.82 -0.98
C LYS A 113 -14.25 5.52 0.19
N ASP A 114 -13.89 4.82 1.25
CA ASP A 114 -13.39 5.41 2.50
C ASP A 114 -12.27 4.63 3.18
N LEU A 115 -11.84 3.48 2.62
CA LEU A 115 -10.84 2.57 3.18
C LEU A 115 -11.28 1.88 4.48
N VAL A 116 -12.56 1.99 4.83
CA VAL A 116 -13.18 1.36 6.01
C VAL A 116 -14.22 0.34 5.58
N HIS A 117 -15.16 0.75 4.72
CA HIS A 117 -16.25 -0.07 4.23
C HIS A 117 -15.88 -0.61 2.84
N TRP A 118 -15.61 -1.90 2.79
CA TRP A 118 -15.23 -2.61 1.58
C TRP A 118 -16.43 -3.34 0.98
N SER A 119 -16.48 -3.39 -0.35
CA SER A 119 -17.38 -4.31 -1.05
C SER A 119 -17.03 -5.74 -0.68
N THR A 120 -17.99 -6.65 -0.83
CA THR A 120 -17.70 -8.10 -0.77
C THR A 120 -16.54 -8.42 -1.73
N PRO A 121 -15.47 -9.09 -1.25
CA PRO A 121 -14.40 -9.58 -2.11
C PRO A 121 -14.94 -10.40 -3.27
N GLN A 122 -14.33 -10.26 -4.44
CA GLN A 122 -14.66 -11.02 -5.65
C GLN A 122 -13.39 -11.67 -6.19
N ALA A 123 -13.52 -12.84 -6.80
CA ALA A 123 -12.45 -13.45 -7.58
C ALA A 123 -12.44 -12.87 -9.00
N ILE A 124 -11.27 -12.53 -9.51
CA ILE A 124 -11.05 -12.25 -10.93
C ILE A 124 -10.20 -13.39 -11.48
N HIS A 125 -10.76 -14.23 -12.36
CA HIS A 125 -10.07 -15.37 -12.99
C HIS A 125 -9.15 -14.94 -14.14
N ILE A 126 -8.20 -14.07 -13.83
CA ILE A 126 -7.40 -13.30 -14.80
C ILE A 126 -6.45 -14.16 -15.63
N GLY A 127 -6.08 -15.36 -15.15
CA GLY A 127 -5.17 -16.29 -15.81
C GLY A 127 -5.85 -17.33 -16.71
N SER A 128 -7.19 -17.34 -16.79
CA SER A 128 -7.96 -18.47 -17.39
C SER A 128 -7.63 -18.80 -18.84
N SER A 129 -7.17 -17.83 -19.63
CA SER A 129 -6.81 -18.01 -21.04
C SER A 129 -5.29 -18.08 -21.30
N ILE A 130 -4.47 -18.09 -20.24
CA ILE A 130 -3.02 -18.34 -20.36
C ILE A 130 -2.78 -19.85 -20.34
N PRO A 131 -2.21 -20.46 -21.40
CA PRO A 131 -1.88 -21.89 -21.41
C PRO A 131 -0.82 -22.24 -20.36
N ASP A 132 -0.95 -23.43 -19.76
CA ASP A 132 0.03 -24.03 -18.86
C ASP A 132 0.45 -23.15 -17.66
N ILE A 133 -0.46 -22.26 -17.23
CA ILE A 133 -0.30 -21.43 -16.04
C ILE A 133 -0.41 -22.27 -14.76
N GLU A 134 0.43 -21.94 -13.78
CA GLU A 134 0.40 -22.53 -12.44
C GLU A 134 -0.04 -21.52 -11.36
N ASP A 135 0.27 -20.23 -11.55
CA ASP A 135 -0.02 -19.18 -10.56
C ASP A 135 -0.34 -17.79 -11.15
N CYS A 136 -0.99 -16.96 -10.31
CA CYS A 136 -1.22 -15.53 -10.52
C CYS A 136 -0.81 -14.76 -9.26
N TRP A 137 0.37 -14.15 -9.25
CA TRP A 137 0.95 -13.50 -8.07
C TRP A 137 1.20 -12.00 -8.23
N ALA A 138 1.19 -11.29 -7.10
CA ALA A 138 1.52 -9.88 -6.96
C ALA A 138 0.84 -8.97 -8.00
N PRO A 139 -0.50 -8.97 -8.08
CA PRO A 139 -1.20 -8.13 -9.02
C PRO A 139 -1.13 -6.65 -8.61
N GLU A 140 -0.99 -5.77 -9.60
CA GLU A 140 -1.11 -4.33 -9.42
C GLU A 140 -2.06 -3.70 -10.44
N ILE A 141 -2.70 -2.59 -10.05
CA ILE A 141 -3.54 -1.77 -10.93
C ILE A 141 -2.79 -0.50 -11.32
N PHE A 142 -2.77 -0.21 -12.61
CA PHE A 142 -2.33 1.07 -13.17
C PHE A 142 -3.37 1.61 -14.14
N TYR A 143 -3.64 2.91 -14.12
CA TYR A 143 -4.55 3.52 -15.10
C TYR A 143 -3.79 3.96 -16.34
N ASP A 144 -4.07 3.29 -17.46
CA ASP A 144 -3.57 3.64 -18.78
C ASP A 144 -4.36 4.84 -19.32
N ASP A 145 -3.75 6.01 -19.23
CA ASP A 145 -4.30 7.27 -19.71
C ASP A 145 -4.21 7.44 -21.23
N ILE A 146 -3.49 6.57 -21.94
CA ILE A 146 -3.41 6.54 -23.40
C ILE A 146 -4.62 5.80 -23.97
N GLN A 147 -4.96 4.64 -23.39
CA GLN A 147 -6.11 3.83 -23.82
C GLN A 147 -7.40 4.12 -23.06
N ASN A 148 -7.33 4.94 -21.99
CA ASN A 148 -8.44 5.24 -21.09
C ASN A 148 -9.04 3.96 -20.47
N LYS A 149 -8.16 3.10 -19.94
CA LYS A 149 -8.51 1.83 -19.31
C LYS A 149 -7.66 1.58 -18.07
N TYR A 150 -8.17 0.73 -17.17
CA TYR A 150 -7.36 0.14 -16.12
C TYR A 150 -6.56 -1.01 -16.71
N MET A 151 -5.27 -1.04 -16.40
CA MET A 151 -4.37 -2.15 -16.63
C MET A 151 -4.19 -2.88 -15.31
N ILE A 152 -4.42 -4.19 -15.33
CA ILE A 152 -4.04 -5.09 -14.23
C ILE A 152 -2.88 -5.92 -14.74
N TYR A 153 -1.77 -5.95 -14.02
CA TYR A 153 -0.59 -6.74 -14.38
C TYR A 153 -0.12 -7.57 -13.18
N TRP A 154 0.43 -8.74 -13.45
CA TRP A 154 0.77 -9.72 -12.42
C TRP A 154 1.87 -10.69 -12.90
N SER A 155 2.50 -11.38 -11.96
CA SER A 155 3.47 -12.44 -12.21
C SER A 155 2.76 -13.77 -12.45
N VAL A 156 3.25 -14.54 -13.41
CA VAL A 156 2.67 -15.81 -13.87
C VAL A 156 3.76 -16.84 -14.10
N PHE A 157 3.72 -17.95 -13.36
CA PHE A 157 4.49 -19.13 -13.69
C PHE A 157 3.82 -19.89 -14.82
N VAL A 158 4.53 -20.04 -15.93
CA VAL A 158 4.12 -20.90 -17.05
C VAL A 158 5.03 -22.11 -17.10
N SER A 159 4.44 -23.31 -17.11
CA SER A 159 5.18 -24.56 -17.08
C SER A 159 6.17 -24.66 -18.26
N GLY A 160 7.41 -25.04 -17.97
CA GLY A 160 8.49 -25.09 -18.98
C GLY A 160 9.09 -23.73 -19.39
N VAL A 161 8.53 -22.59 -18.94
CA VAL A 161 9.01 -21.22 -19.25
C VAL A 161 9.51 -20.49 -18.00
N GLY A 162 8.86 -20.71 -16.86
CA GLY A 162 9.10 -20.01 -15.59
C GLY A 162 8.28 -18.71 -15.47
N GLN A 163 8.55 -17.92 -14.42
CA GLN A 163 7.80 -16.70 -14.13
C GLN A 163 7.98 -15.62 -15.21
N ARG A 164 6.87 -15.03 -15.66
CA ARG A 164 6.80 -13.87 -16.55
C ARG A 164 5.73 -12.91 -16.06
N THR A 165 5.74 -11.68 -16.57
CA THR A 165 4.68 -10.72 -16.25
C THR A 165 3.66 -10.68 -17.39
N TYR A 166 2.38 -10.69 -17.04
CA TYR A 166 1.25 -10.52 -17.96
C TYR A 166 0.42 -9.31 -17.55
N TYR A 167 -0.38 -8.80 -18.48
CA TYR A 167 -1.38 -7.77 -18.20
C TYR A 167 -2.69 -8.02 -18.94
N THR A 168 -3.77 -7.44 -18.42
CA THR A 168 -5.06 -7.31 -19.10
C THR A 168 -5.58 -5.89 -18.94
N LEU A 169 -6.52 -5.49 -19.79
CA LEU A 169 -7.18 -4.20 -19.75
C LEU A 169 -8.66 -4.37 -19.41
N THR A 170 -9.18 -3.45 -18.59
CA THR A 170 -10.60 -3.37 -18.23
C THR A 170 -11.05 -1.92 -18.09
N SER A 171 -12.33 -1.65 -18.31
CA SER A 171 -12.94 -0.34 -18.01
C SER A 171 -13.81 -0.39 -16.74
N ASP A 172 -14.20 -1.59 -16.30
CA ASP A 172 -15.28 -1.80 -15.32
C ASP A 172 -14.96 -2.82 -14.22
N PHE A 173 -13.83 -3.55 -14.33
CA PHE A 173 -13.43 -4.66 -13.46
C PHE A 173 -14.41 -5.84 -13.47
N SER A 174 -15.17 -6.00 -14.55
CA SER A 174 -16.01 -7.18 -14.80
C SER A 174 -15.74 -7.80 -16.18
N THR A 175 -15.34 -6.98 -17.15
CA THR A 175 -14.91 -7.42 -18.48
C THR A 175 -13.43 -7.14 -18.67
N PHE A 176 -12.70 -8.13 -19.18
CA PHE A 176 -11.25 -8.09 -19.34
C PHE A 176 -10.89 -8.45 -20.77
N THR A 177 -9.84 -7.84 -21.31
CA THR A 177 -9.23 -8.34 -22.55
C THR A 177 -8.52 -9.66 -22.27
N ASP A 178 -8.19 -10.40 -23.32
CA ASP A 178 -7.28 -11.54 -23.17
C ASP A 178 -5.94 -11.07 -22.56
N PRO A 179 -5.33 -11.85 -21.64
CA PRO A 179 -4.03 -11.57 -21.08
C PRO A 179 -2.98 -11.48 -22.18
N VAL A 180 -2.15 -10.45 -22.10
CA VAL A 180 -1.01 -10.23 -23.00
C VAL A 180 0.26 -10.27 -22.18
N LYS A 181 1.29 -10.93 -22.72
CA LYS A 181 2.61 -10.97 -22.12
C LYS A 181 3.16 -9.53 -22.01
N PHE A 182 3.39 -9.09 -20.77
CA PHE A 182 3.81 -7.74 -20.43
C PHE A 182 5.33 -7.58 -20.50
N PHE A 183 6.05 -8.56 -19.95
CA PHE A 183 7.50 -8.52 -19.86
C PHE A 183 8.10 -9.92 -19.81
N ASP A 184 9.08 -10.14 -20.67
CA ASP A 184 9.81 -11.40 -20.80
C ASP A 184 11.24 -11.13 -21.25
N PRO A 185 12.18 -10.96 -20.30
CA PRO A 185 13.58 -10.74 -20.63
C PRO A 185 14.33 -12.06 -20.96
N GLY A 186 13.61 -13.17 -21.15
CA GLY A 186 14.18 -14.50 -21.39
C GLY A 186 14.57 -15.26 -20.11
N TYR A 187 14.21 -14.75 -18.93
CA TYR A 187 14.45 -15.39 -17.63
C TYR A 187 13.36 -15.02 -16.62
N THR A 188 13.32 -15.76 -15.51
CA THR A 188 12.34 -15.61 -14.41
C THR A 188 12.43 -14.22 -13.78
N VAL A 189 11.30 -13.51 -13.75
CA VAL A 189 11.11 -12.21 -13.10
C VAL A 189 9.74 -12.16 -12.44
N ILE A 190 9.62 -11.47 -11.31
CA ILE A 190 8.36 -11.29 -10.57
C ILE A 190 8.24 -9.88 -9.99
N ASP A 191 7.12 -9.61 -9.32
CA ASP A 191 6.84 -8.42 -8.51
C ASP A 191 7.05 -7.12 -9.31
N ALA A 192 6.43 -7.05 -10.49
CA ALA A 192 6.51 -5.84 -11.29
C ALA A 192 5.75 -4.69 -10.59
N THR A 193 6.28 -3.47 -10.67
CA THR A 193 5.56 -2.24 -10.34
C THR A 193 5.82 -1.16 -11.37
N LEU A 194 4.76 -0.47 -11.80
CA LEU A 194 4.81 0.52 -12.86
C LEU A 194 4.67 1.95 -12.30
N PHE A 195 5.61 2.81 -12.65
CA PHE A 195 5.65 4.18 -12.20
C PHE A 195 5.77 5.16 -13.37
N LYS A 196 4.79 6.05 -13.53
CA LYS A 196 4.80 7.12 -14.52
C LYS A 196 5.51 8.36 -13.96
N VAL A 197 6.50 8.84 -14.70
CA VAL A 197 7.27 10.04 -14.35
C VAL A 197 6.71 11.28 -15.06
N ALA A 198 7.04 12.47 -14.54
CA ALA A 198 6.49 13.73 -15.02
C ALA A 198 6.81 14.06 -16.49
N ASP A 199 7.90 13.50 -17.04
CA ASP A 199 8.26 13.67 -18.47
C ASP A 199 7.50 12.71 -19.40
N GLY A 200 6.54 11.95 -18.88
CA GLY A 200 5.67 11.05 -19.63
C GLY A 200 6.24 9.65 -19.85
N LYS A 201 7.45 9.35 -19.37
CA LYS A 201 8.00 7.98 -19.43
C LYS A 201 7.42 7.09 -18.34
N TYR A 202 7.56 5.79 -18.55
CA TYR A 202 7.11 4.76 -17.62
C TYR A 202 8.31 3.93 -17.18
N TYR A 203 8.52 3.80 -15.89
CA TYR A 203 9.55 2.96 -15.30
C TYR A 203 8.85 1.74 -14.70
N MET A 204 9.24 0.56 -15.15
CA MET A 204 8.81 -0.67 -14.50
C MET A 204 9.97 -1.21 -13.70
N PHE A 205 9.79 -1.29 -12.38
CA PHE A 205 10.70 -1.98 -11.48
C PHE A 205 10.24 -3.41 -11.31
N PHE A 206 11.17 -4.34 -11.14
CA PHE A 206 10.86 -5.76 -11.00
C PHE A 206 11.99 -6.49 -10.27
N LYS A 207 11.66 -7.65 -9.70
CA LYS A 207 12.63 -8.55 -9.10
C LYS A 207 13.18 -9.50 -10.16
N ASP A 208 14.50 -9.54 -10.27
CA ASP A 208 15.21 -10.61 -10.97
C ASP A 208 15.22 -11.86 -10.08
N GLU A 209 14.86 -13.03 -10.63
CA GLU A 209 14.83 -14.30 -9.89
C GLU A 209 15.90 -15.30 -10.38
N ARG A 210 16.90 -14.84 -11.14
CA ARG A 210 17.99 -15.71 -11.59
C ARG A 210 18.86 -16.15 -10.43
N GLU A 211 19.31 -17.39 -10.47
CA GLU A 211 20.38 -17.86 -9.58
C GLU A 211 21.73 -17.39 -10.15
N THR A 212 22.58 -16.75 -9.35
CA THR A 212 23.96 -16.45 -9.79
C THR A 212 24.87 -17.66 -9.55
N SER A 213 25.93 -17.80 -10.34
CA SER A 213 26.87 -18.93 -10.34
C SER A 213 27.63 -19.16 -9.01
N ALA A 214 27.37 -18.37 -7.97
CA ALA A 214 27.97 -18.47 -6.65
C ALA A 214 27.01 -18.97 -5.55
N ASN A 215 25.90 -19.63 -5.88
CA ASN A 215 24.81 -19.97 -4.93
C ASN A 215 24.21 -18.73 -4.22
N LEU A 216 24.45 -17.53 -4.77
CA LEU A 216 23.76 -16.32 -4.35
C LEU A 216 22.57 -16.17 -5.31
N LYS A 217 21.36 -16.34 -4.78
CA LYS A 217 20.14 -16.08 -5.55
C LYS A 217 20.20 -14.61 -6.00
N ALA A 218 20.36 -14.28 -7.28
CA ALA A 218 20.14 -12.89 -7.70
C ALA A 218 18.65 -12.64 -7.53
N LYS A 219 18.33 -12.00 -6.41
CA LYS A 219 17.01 -11.58 -5.95
C LYS A 219 17.15 -10.11 -5.65
N ASN A 220 17.22 -9.30 -6.69
CA ASN A 220 17.48 -7.88 -6.57
C ASN A 220 16.58 -7.12 -7.53
N ILE A 221 16.42 -5.83 -7.26
CA ILE A 221 15.51 -5.00 -8.03
C ILE A 221 16.26 -4.38 -9.21
N HIS A 222 15.63 -4.46 -10.37
CA HIS A 222 16.04 -3.82 -11.61
C HIS A 222 14.92 -2.95 -12.14
N TYR A 223 15.18 -2.21 -13.21
CA TYR A 223 14.13 -1.50 -13.92
C TYR A 223 14.35 -1.47 -15.44
N VAL A 224 13.25 -1.23 -16.15
CA VAL A 224 13.22 -0.90 -17.56
C VAL A 224 12.36 0.35 -17.79
N VAL A 225 12.55 1.00 -18.94
CA VAL A 225 11.88 2.25 -19.30
C VAL A 225 11.07 2.08 -20.59
N GLY A 226 9.81 2.51 -20.54
CA GLY A 226 8.85 2.46 -21.64
C GLY A 226 8.34 3.86 -22.01
N LYS A 227 7.78 3.96 -23.22
CA LYS A 227 7.10 5.19 -23.72
C LYS A 227 5.60 5.20 -23.44
N THR A 228 5.03 4.04 -23.12
CA THR A 228 3.61 3.81 -22.79
C THR A 228 3.56 2.88 -21.57
N PRO A 229 2.39 2.73 -20.92
CA PRO A 229 2.25 1.81 -19.79
C PRO A 229 2.58 0.35 -20.12
N GLN A 230 2.32 -0.09 -21.35
CA GLN A 230 2.54 -1.47 -21.81
C GLN A 230 4.01 -1.76 -22.25
N GLY A 231 4.88 -0.77 -22.22
CA GLY A 231 6.11 -0.80 -23.04
C GLY A 231 5.82 -0.27 -24.45
N GLY A 232 6.78 0.44 -25.05
CA GLY A 232 6.50 1.34 -26.17
C GLY A 232 5.91 0.67 -27.43
N VAL A 233 4.86 1.24 -28.04
CA VAL A 233 4.52 0.94 -29.45
C VAL A 233 3.99 2.19 -30.12
N PRO A 234 4.39 2.49 -31.38
CA PRO A 234 3.46 3.06 -32.36
C PRO A 234 3.19 2.04 -33.49
N ASP A 235 1.89 1.85 -33.78
CA ASP A 235 1.22 1.16 -34.89
C ASP A 235 1.74 -0.22 -35.40
N GLY A 236 0.85 -1.22 -35.40
CA GLY A 236 0.92 -2.38 -36.32
C GLY A 236 1.44 -3.72 -35.76
N TYR A 237 1.50 -3.91 -34.44
CA TYR A 237 2.15 -5.08 -33.84
C TYR A 237 1.20 -6.16 -33.30
N THR A 238 1.60 -7.43 -33.42
CA THR A 238 0.91 -8.63 -32.90
C THR A 238 1.33 -8.95 -31.46
N ALA A 239 0.51 -9.68 -30.70
CA ALA A 239 0.70 -9.96 -29.26
C ALA A 239 2.10 -10.48 -28.86
N ASP A 240 2.79 -11.20 -29.74
CA ASP A 240 4.14 -11.75 -29.48
C ASP A 240 5.25 -10.69 -29.41
N SER A 241 5.02 -9.49 -29.94
CA SER A 241 6.02 -8.41 -30.02
C SER A 241 6.00 -7.43 -28.84
N VAL A 242 4.94 -7.45 -28.02
CA VAL A 242 4.73 -6.51 -26.91
C VAL A 242 5.77 -6.70 -25.79
N ALA A 243 6.19 -7.94 -25.55
CA ALA A 243 7.11 -8.29 -24.47
C ALA A 243 8.55 -7.74 -24.59
N THR A 244 8.89 -7.12 -25.74
CA THR A 244 10.26 -6.65 -26.04
C THR A 244 10.41 -5.13 -26.11
N ASN A 245 9.33 -4.37 -25.88
CA ASN A 245 9.32 -2.92 -26.13
C ASN A 245 9.72 -2.04 -24.93
N TRP A 246 10.56 -2.61 -24.09
CA TRP A 246 11.18 -1.96 -22.97
C TRP A 246 12.60 -1.55 -23.33
N SER A 247 13.17 -0.57 -22.61
CA SER A 247 14.61 -0.32 -22.70
C SER A 247 15.39 -1.57 -22.28
N ALA A 248 16.71 -1.56 -22.53
CA ALA A 248 17.60 -2.51 -21.88
C ALA A 248 17.39 -2.49 -20.35
N VAL A 249 17.46 -3.67 -19.74
CA VAL A 249 17.40 -3.85 -18.28
C VAL A 249 18.55 -3.09 -17.63
N SER A 250 18.25 -2.30 -16.60
CA SER A 250 19.26 -1.56 -15.86
C SER A 250 20.19 -2.47 -15.04
N SER A 251 21.28 -1.92 -14.52
CA SER A 251 22.00 -2.57 -13.42
C SER A 251 21.10 -2.68 -12.18
N ALA A 252 21.37 -3.65 -11.33
CA ALA A 252 20.65 -3.80 -10.07
C ALA A 252 20.71 -2.49 -9.25
N ILE A 253 19.57 -2.07 -8.72
CA ILE A 253 19.48 -0.88 -7.86
C ILE A 253 19.52 -1.24 -6.37
N THR A 254 19.44 -2.53 -6.04
CA THR A 254 19.54 -3.07 -4.68
C THR A 254 20.66 -4.09 -4.55
N LYS A 255 20.99 -4.46 -3.31
CA LYS A 255 21.73 -5.69 -3.05
C LYS A 255 20.86 -6.92 -3.30
N ILE A 256 21.48 -8.08 -3.20
CA ILE A 256 20.84 -9.40 -3.27
C ILE A 256 19.93 -9.64 -2.05
N GLY A 257 18.81 -10.33 -2.26
CA GLY A 257 17.85 -10.73 -1.25
C GLY A 257 16.72 -9.72 -1.04
N MET A 258 16.30 -9.00 -2.08
CA MET A 258 15.22 -8.01 -2.07
C MET A 258 14.10 -8.40 -3.04
N GLU A 259 12.88 -8.03 -2.69
CA GLU A 259 11.67 -8.31 -3.46
C GLU A 259 10.60 -7.22 -3.29
N GLY A 260 9.48 -7.39 -3.98
CA GLY A 260 8.30 -6.57 -3.78
C GLY A 260 8.50 -5.06 -3.95
N PRO A 261 9.08 -4.59 -5.08
CA PRO A 261 9.31 -3.17 -5.28
C PRO A 261 8.00 -2.39 -5.36
N THR A 262 7.95 -1.20 -4.78
CA THR A 262 6.93 -0.19 -5.04
C THR A 262 7.60 1.18 -5.18
N ALA A 263 7.16 2.01 -6.13
CA ALA A 263 7.85 3.24 -6.50
C ALA A 263 6.95 4.47 -6.38
N ILE A 264 7.49 5.56 -5.82
CA ILE A 264 6.79 6.84 -5.67
C ILE A 264 7.77 8.02 -5.71
N LYS A 265 7.28 9.20 -6.10
CA LYS A 265 8.01 10.47 -5.96
C LYS A 265 7.55 11.23 -4.71
N ILE A 266 8.50 11.63 -3.87
CA ILE A 266 8.28 12.41 -2.64
C ILE A 266 9.21 13.63 -2.67
N GLY A 267 8.64 14.83 -2.76
CA GLY A 267 9.42 16.04 -3.03
C GLY A 267 10.20 15.90 -4.33
N ASP A 268 11.51 16.07 -4.28
CA ASP A 268 12.41 15.93 -5.43
C ASP A 268 13.04 14.53 -5.58
N GLU A 269 12.70 13.60 -4.68
CA GLU A 269 13.24 12.24 -4.69
C GLU A 269 12.25 11.24 -5.28
N TYR A 270 12.73 10.42 -6.19
CA TYR A 270 12.15 9.13 -6.51
C TYR A 270 12.61 8.12 -5.47
N ARG A 271 11.67 7.30 -5.00
CA ARG A 271 11.89 6.33 -3.94
C ARG A 271 11.33 4.99 -4.38
N VAL A 272 12.15 3.97 -4.30
CA VAL A 272 11.75 2.58 -4.55
C VAL A 272 11.92 1.84 -3.24
N TYR A 273 10.80 1.33 -2.73
CA TYR A 273 10.75 0.57 -1.50
C TYR A 273 10.64 -0.92 -1.81
N PHE A 274 11.14 -1.78 -0.94
CA PHE A 274 11.20 -3.23 -1.13
C PHE A 274 11.40 -3.95 0.21
N ASP A 275 10.95 -5.19 0.32
CA ASP A 275 11.18 -6.03 1.49
C ASP A 275 12.30 -7.07 1.27
N PRO A 276 13.00 -7.48 2.33
CA PRO A 276 14.05 -8.47 2.17
C PRO A 276 13.47 -9.90 2.11
N PHE A 277 13.83 -10.60 1.05
CA PHE A 277 13.42 -11.98 0.82
C PHE A 277 14.08 -12.93 1.82
N ASN A 278 13.28 -13.77 2.49
CA ASN A 278 13.71 -14.75 3.49
C ASN A 278 14.41 -14.20 4.75
N GLU A 279 14.38 -12.89 5.00
CA GLU A 279 14.85 -12.29 6.26
C GLU A 279 13.64 -11.81 7.09
N TYR A 280 12.98 -12.72 7.80
CA TYR A 280 11.74 -12.46 8.56
C TYR A 280 11.87 -11.45 9.73
N THR A 281 13.09 -11.03 10.06
CA THR A 281 13.37 -10.06 11.14
C THR A 281 13.73 -8.67 10.61
N SER A 282 13.73 -8.49 9.29
CA SER A 282 14.29 -7.31 8.66
C SER A 282 13.23 -6.27 8.30
N THR A 283 13.64 -5.01 8.42
CA THR A 283 12.79 -3.84 8.17
C THR A 283 12.66 -3.55 6.68
N TYR A 284 11.51 -3.02 6.28
CA TYR A 284 11.26 -2.52 4.93
C TYR A 284 12.31 -1.48 4.52
N ARG A 285 12.81 -1.59 3.29
CA ARG A 285 13.99 -0.86 2.81
C ARG A 285 13.63 0.05 1.65
N MET A 286 14.51 1.00 1.36
CA MET A 286 14.32 1.94 0.27
C MET A 286 15.64 2.38 -0.35
N VAL A 287 15.66 2.56 -1.66
CA VAL A 287 16.66 3.36 -2.37
C VAL A 287 16.05 4.64 -2.93
N LYS A 288 16.88 5.67 -3.05
CA LYS A 288 16.47 7.00 -3.50
C LYS A 288 17.25 7.43 -4.73
N SER A 289 16.61 8.21 -5.59
CA SER A 289 17.24 8.83 -6.75
C SER A 289 16.59 10.18 -7.05
N THR A 290 17.33 11.12 -7.62
CA THR A 290 16.80 12.39 -8.15
C THR A 290 16.73 12.41 -9.67
N ASP A 291 17.33 11.43 -10.35
CA ASP A 291 17.47 11.36 -11.82
C ASP A 291 17.01 10.01 -12.42
N LEU A 292 16.57 9.06 -11.58
CA LEU A 292 16.20 7.67 -11.89
C LEU A 292 17.31 6.82 -12.52
N LYS A 293 18.55 7.29 -12.47
CA LYS A 293 19.73 6.62 -13.05
C LYS A 293 20.72 6.29 -11.97
N THR A 294 21.00 7.27 -11.12
CA THR A 294 21.91 7.19 -9.99
C THR A 294 21.09 6.96 -8.73
N TRP A 295 21.33 5.82 -8.10
CA TRP A 295 20.63 5.41 -6.88
C TRP A 295 21.54 5.54 -5.67
N SER A 296 20.96 5.86 -4.51
CA SER A 296 21.70 5.99 -3.25
C SER A 296 22.49 4.73 -2.92
N GLN A 297 23.76 4.89 -2.52
CA GLN A 297 24.54 3.77 -2.00
C GLN A 297 24.03 3.40 -0.61
N GLY A 298 23.46 2.19 -0.49
CA GLY A 298 22.89 1.70 0.75
C GLY A 298 21.38 1.94 0.85
N GLU A 299 20.75 1.07 1.61
CA GLU A 299 19.32 1.04 1.85
C GLU A 299 19.01 1.95 3.05
N VAL A 300 18.09 2.89 2.88
CA VAL A 300 17.58 3.67 4.01
C VAL A 300 16.70 2.74 4.83
N LEU A 301 17.19 2.33 6.00
CA LEU A 301 16.38 1.65 7.00
C LEU A 301 15.42 2.68 7.59
N ASN A 302 14.12 2.47 7.41
CA ASN A 302 13.15 3.20 8.19
C ASN A 302 13.17 2.67 9.61
N THR A 303 13.61 3.48 10.58
CA THR A 303 12.98 3.53 11.91
C THR A 303 13.60 4.58 12.82
N ILE A 304 12.74 5.46 13.35
CA ILE A 304 12.66 5.61 14.81
C ILE A 304 11.57 4.61 15.23
N GLY A 305 11.86 3.61 16.07
CA GLY A 305 10.81 2.63 16.45
C GLY A 305 11.18 1.16 16.60
N GLY A 306 12.20 0.68 15.86
CA GLY A 306 12.68 -0.70 15.93
C GLY A 306 11.83 -1.83 15.31
N ASN A 307 10.54 -1.67 14.95
CA ASN A 307 9.70 -2.81 14.49
C ASN A 307 8.76 -2.50 13.30
N PHE A 308 9.31 -1.95 12.23
CA PHE A 308 8.59 -1.70 10.97
C PHE A 308 8.78 -2.86 9.98
N LEU A 309 8.16 -4.00 10.30
CA LEU A 309 8.11 -5.21 9.49
C LEU A 309 6.90 -5.12 8.56
N TYR A 310 7.11 -4.68 7.33
CA TYR A 310 6.11 -4.76 6.27
C TYR A 310 6.65 -5.65 5.17
N ASN A 311 5.79 -6.54 4.67
CA ASN A 311 6.08 -7.31 3.48
C ASN A 311 5.47 -6.63 2.25
N HIS A 312 5.82 -7.15 1.08
CA HIS A 312 5.39 -6.67 -0.22
C HIS A 312 3.94 -6.15 -0.25
N GLY A 313 3.77 -4.99 -0.88
CA GLY A 313 2.52 -4.34 -1.16
C GLY A 313 2.82 -3.02 -1.90
N SER A 314 1.90 -2.06 -1.86
CA SER A 314 2.03 -0.84 -2.67
C SER A 314 1.93 0.46 -1.86
N ILE A 315 2.70 1.46 -2.29
CA ILE A 315 2.66 2.82 -1.75
C ILE A 315 2.03 3.77 -2.77
N SER A 316 1.06 4.56 -2.32
CA SER A 316 0.43 5.58 -3.15
C SER A 316 0.22 6.89 -2.39
N MET A 317 0.14 8.00 -3.13
CA MET A 317 -0.31 9.27 -2.58
C MET A 317 -1.84 9.27 -2.49
N ILE A 318 -2.38 9.76 -1.38
CA ILE A 318 -3.84 9.81 -1.16
C ILE A 318 -4.31 11.23 -0.76
N PRO A 319 -5.55 11.60 -1.10
CA PRO A 319 -6.10 12.88 -0.65
C PRO A 319 -6.18 13.00 0.87
N ARG A 320 -5.83 14.19 1.38
CA ARG A 320 -5.89 14.54 2.82
C ARG A 320 -7.20 14.13 3.50
N LYS A 321 -8.34 14.26 2.80
CA LYS A 321 -9.67 13.93 3.35
C LYS A 321 -9.76 12.49 3.88
N TYR A 322 -9.09 11.52 3.26
CA TYR A 322 -9.10 10.12 3.70
C TYR A 322 -8.24 9.92 4.94
N VAL A 323 -7.06 10.54 5.02
CA VAL A 323 -6.22 10.50 6.23
C VAL A 323 -6.96 11.12 7.42
N MET A 324 -7.62 12.27 7.21
CA MET A 324 -8.40 12.91 8.27
C MET A 324 -9.59 12.06 8.70
N HIS A 325 -10.25 11.39 7.75
CA HIS A 325 -11.32 10.47 8.05
C HIS A 325 -10.86 9.31 8.95
N LEU A 326 -9.78 8.64 8.54
CA LEU A 326 -9.28 7.42 9.17
C LEU A 326 -8.59 7.68 10.51
N LEU A 327 -7.75 8.72 10.60
CA LEU A 327 -6.91 8.98 11.78
C LEU A 327 -7.52 10.00 12.75
N TYR A 328 -8.44 10.84 12.29
CA TYR A 328 -9.01 11.95 13.07
C TYR A 328 -10.54 11.94 13.14
N ASN A 329 -11.20 10.91 12.62
CA ASN A 329 -12.65 10.76 12.64
C ASN A 329 -13.41 11.94 12.00
N GLN A 330 -12.79 12.64 11.05
CA GLN A 330 -13.50 13.68 10.30
C GLN A 330 -14.57 13.03 9.42
N ALA A 331 -15.74 13.68 9.36
CA ALA A 331 -16.82 13.23 8.49
C ALA A 331 -16.34 13.23 7.04
N LEU A 332 -16.61 12.13 6.33
CA LEU A 332 -16.31 11.97 4.92
C LEU A 332 -17.64 11.74 4.21
N ASP A 333 -17.99 12.65 3.29
CA ASP A 333 -19.13 12.43 2.41
C ASP A 333 -18.68 11.54 1.25
N THR A 334 -19.12 10.29 1.26
CA THR A 334 -18.80 9.28 0.25
C THR A 334 -19.93 9.12 -0.77
N GLY A 335 -21.09 9.74 -0.55
CA GLY A 335 -22.31 9.51 -1.35
C GLY A 335 -22.73 8.04 -1.44
N MET A 336 -22.25 7.17 -0.54
CA MET A 336 -22.57 5.74 -0.53
C MET A 336 -23.72 5.52 0.45
N THR A 337 -24.86 5.04 -0.03
CA THR A 337 -25.84 4.39 0.85
C THR A 337 -25.17 3.12 1.33
N THR A 338 -24.91 3.00 2.63
CA THR A 338 -24.37 1.78 3.23
C THR A 338 -25.31 0.63 2.88
N ASP A 339 -24.92 -0.23 1.95
CA ASP A 339 -25.52 -1.56 1.86
C ASP A 339 -25.06 -2.29 3.13
N THR A 340 -25.98 -2.45 4.08
CA THR A 340 -25.74 -2.90 5.45
C THR A 340 -25.36 -4.39 5.55
N THR A 341 -25.04 -5.05 4.44
CA THR A 341 -25.01 -6.51 4.39
C THR A 341 -23.68 -7.14 4.80
N VAL A 342 -22.56 -6.42 4.74
CA VAL A 342 -21.29 -6.88 5.35
C VAL A 342 -20.45 -5.70 5.85
N THR A 343 -20.51 -5.42 7.15
CA THR A 343 -19.51 -4.55 7.80
C THR A 343 -18.34 -5.43 8.23
N TYR A 344 -17.25 -5.40 7.47
CA TYR A 344 -16.02 -6.09 7.86
C TYR A 344 -15.49 -5.53 9.18
N PRO A 345 -14.91 -6.37 10.06
CA PRO A 345 -14.60 -6.01 11.42
C PRO A 345 -13.77 -4.73 11.47
N LEU A 346 -14.34 -3.75 12.16
CA LEU A 346 -13.83 -2.42 12.35
C LEU A 346 -12.36 -2.47 12.74
N GLY A 347 -11.55 -1.71 12.01
CA GLY A 347 -10.32 -1.32 12.61
C GLY A 347 -10.59 -0.54 13.90
N LYS A 348 -9.93 -0.89 15.01
CA LYS A 348 -9.83 0.02 16.14
C LYS A 348 -9.32 1.34 15.59
N ARG A 349 -10.12 2.40 15.73
CA ARG A 349 -9.64 3.75 15.44
C ARG A 349 -8.37 3.96 16.25
N ASN A 350 -7.29 4.40 15.62
CA ASN A 350 -6.09 4.79 16.37
C ASN A 350 -6.50 5.89 17.35
N VAL A 351 -6.64 5.54 18.62
CA VAL A 351 -6.95 6.47 19.73
C VAL A 351 -5.78 7.44 20.01
N GLY A 352 -4.65 7.29 19.30
CA GLY A 352 -3.41 8.05 19.50
C GLY A 352 -3.22 9.31 18.66
N CYS A 353 -3.96 9.53 17.58
CA CYS A 353 -3.78 10.74 16.75
C CYS A 353 -4.60 11.95 17.23
N GLY A 354 -5.60 11.77 18.09
CA GLY A 354 -6.54 12.86 18.35
C GLY A 354 -7.65 12.58 19.36
N THR A 355 -7.46 11.68 20.32
CA THR A 355 -8.27 11.71 21.54
C THR A 355 -7.36 11.72 22.75
N GLY A 356 -6.83 12.90 23.05
CA GLY A 356 -6.74 13.28 24.45
C GLY A 356 -8.08 12.96 25.09
N VAL A 357 -8.03 12.29 26.22
CA VAL A 357 -9.18 12.01 27.09
C VAL A 357 -10.04 13.30 27.16
N GLY A 358 -11.23 13.26 26.58
CA GLY A 358 -12.16 14.39 26.60
C GLY A 358 -12.25 15.18 25.29
N LEU A 359 -13.04 14.66 24.35
CA LEU A 359 -14.05 15.43 23.63
C LEU A 359 -15.03 14.41 23.06
N ALA A 360 -16.04 14.10 23.87
CA ALA A 360 -17.34 13.76 23.31
C ALA A 360 -17.66 14.83 22.25
N PHE A 361 -18.22 14.40 21.13
CA PHE A 361 -18.95 15.28 20.20
C PHE A 361 -19.73 16.34 21.00
N ILE A 362 -19.23 17.58 21.04
CA ILE A 362 -20.07 18.74 21.35
C ILE A 362 -20.49 19.23 19.96
N PRO A 363 -21.73 18.96 19.51
CA PRO A 363 -22.23 19.59 18.29
C PRO A 363 -22.14 21.12 18.47
N PRO A 364 -21.94 21.89 17.38
CA PRO A 364 -21.85 23.33 17.50
C PRO A 364 -23.12 23.84 18.19
N ILE A 365 -22.95 24.39 19.40
CA ILE A 365 -24.00 25.14 20.08
C ILE A 365 -24.21 26.37 19.21
N GLY A 366 -25.18 26.29 18.31
CA GLY A 366 -25.73 27.46 17.67
C GLY A 366 -26.22 28.39 18.77
N TYR A 367 -25.61 29.57 18.88
CA TYR A 367 -26.16 30.67 19.66
C TYR A 367 -27.53 31.03 19.07
N LYS A 368 -28.60 30.40 19.57
CA LYS A 368 -29.93 31.00 19.53
C LYS A 368 -30.03 31.91 20.74
N ILE A 369 -29.81 33.21 20.50
CA ILE A 369 -30.24 34.27 21.41
C ILE A 369 -31.76 34.14 21.52
N ALA A 370 -32.24 33.45 22.55
CA ALA A 370 -33.64 33.46 22.92
C ALA A 370 -33.94 34.81 23.57
N ALA A 371 -34.50 35.73 22.79
CA ALA A 371 -35.11 36.94 23.30
C ALA A 371 -36.19 36.55 24.33
N SER A 372 -36.00 36.96 25.58
CA SER A 372 -36.96 36.74 26.65
C SER A 372 -38.25 37.54 26.37
N ARG A 373 -39.26 36.85 25.83
CA ARG A 373 -40.63 37.39 25.83
C ARG A 373 -41.14 37.40 27.27
N ARG A 374 -41.03 38.56 27.92
CA ARG A 374 -41.81 38.90 29.13
C ARG A 374 -43.29 38.68 28.85
N ARG A 375 -43.86 37.58 29.34
CA ARG A 375 -45.32 37.44 29.50
C ARG A 375 -45.77 38.44 30.57
N ARG A 376 -46.39 39.55 30.15
CA ARG A 376 -47.22 40.38 31.05
C ARG A 376 -48.41 39.51 31.49
N LYS A 377 -48.49 39.23 32.80
CA LYS A 377 -49.72 38.74 33.43
C LYS A 377 -50.80 39.82 33.23
N LYS A 378 -51.86 39.48 32.49
CA LYS A 378 -53.09 40.27 32.44
C LYS A 378 -53.84 39.99 33.74
N ILE A 379 -53.88 40.97 34.62
CA ILE A 379 -54.79 41.01 35.77
C ILE A 379 -56.16 41.33 35.18
N LEU A 380 -57.08 40.38 35.24
CA LEU A 380 -58.51 40.65 35.05
C LEU A 380 -59.07 41.08 36.41
N SER A 381 -59.40 42.36 36.53
CA SER A 381 -60.18 42.88 37.66
C SER A 381 -61.66 42.55 37.44
N VAL A 382 -62.26 41.92 38.44
CA VAL A 382 -63.70 41.82 38.61
C VAL A 382 -64.22 43.15 39.20
N LYS A 383 -65.08 43.84 38.45
CA LYS A 383 -66.12 44.80 38.86
C LYS A 383 -67.13 44.79 37.69
N LYS A 384 -68.44 44.63 37.82
CA LYS A 384 -69.38 44.72 38.94
C LYS A 384 -70.54 43.78 38.63
#